data_AF-A0A519UEE3-F1
#
_entry.id   AF-A0A519UEE3-F1
#
_cell.length_a   1.000
_cell.length_b   1.000
_cell.length_c   1.000
_cell.angle_alpha   90.00
_cell.angle_beta   90.00
_cell.angle_gamma   90.00
#
_symmetry.space_group_name_H-M   'P 1'
#
loop_
_entity.id
_entity.type
_entity.pdbx_description
1 polymer ?
#
loop_
_entity_poly.entity_id
_entity_poly.type
_entity_poly.pdbx_seq_one_letter_code
_entity_poly.pdbx_strand_id
1 'polypeptide(L)'
;MPPPTFGHIGSARPGDLFHSRLELSLLGQHRPRRAGVCATAAHGAESIILADQYEDDEIYDDYFWYAGHGGRDADTGHQVSDQELTSRNRALLRSQETGRPVRVFRRIDAAPAPWQFRYEGLWRVVAHTYGPGKSGFQVYRFRLEPFNQAIS
;
A
#
# COMPACT_ATOMS: atom_id res chain seq x y z
N MET A 1 -4.62 11.66 17.32
CA MET A 1 -4.37 10.34 16.69
C MET A 1 -3.21 9.68 17.41
N PRO A 2 -3.23 8.35 17.63
CA PRO A 2 -2.06 7.66 18.14
C PRO A 2 -0.85 7.88 17.20
N PRO A 3 0.39 7.81 17.72
CA PRO A 3 1.59 7.94 16.91
C PRO A 3 1.64 6.85 15.83
N PRO A 4 2.32 7.10 14.70
CA PRO A 4 2.52 6.09 13.66
C PRO A 4 3.24 4.84 14.19
N THR A 5 2.73 3.66 13.83
CA THR A 5 3.30 2.37 14.22
C THR A 5 3.83 1.63 12.99
N PHE A 6 5.14 1.38 12.98
CA PHE A 6 5.84 0.68 11.91
C PHE A 6 6.19 -0.74 12.33
N GLY A 7 6.25 -1.66 11.37
CA GLY A 7 6.51 -3.07 11.64
C GLY A 7 5.23 -3.86 11.95
N HIS A 8 5.40 -5.04 12.53
CA HIS A 8 4.29 -5.92 12.92
C HIS A 8 3.47 -5.29 14.05
N ILE A 9 2.18 -5.59 14.09
CA ILE A 9 1.26 -5.18 15.14
C ILE A 9 0.61 -6.44 15.73
N GLY A 10 0.60 -6.52 17.07
CA GLY A 10 0.06 -7.65 17.80
C GLY A 10 0.76 -8.97 17.45
N SER A 11 -0.05 -10.03 17.26
CA SER A 11 0.42 -11.37 16.91
C SER A 11 0.37 -11.67 15.41
N ALA A 12 0.11 -10.66 14.56
CA ALA A 12 -0.14 -10.87 13.14
C ALA A 12 1.13 -11.33 12.38
N ARG A 13 1.01 -12.43 11.65
CA ARG A 13 2.08 -13.08 10.87
C ARG A 13 1.75 -13.07 9.38
N PRO A 14 2.77 -13.04 8.49
CA PRO A 14 2.53 -13.22 7.06
C PRO A 14 1.70 -14.48 6.82
N GLY A 15 0.67 -14.36 5.98
CA GLY A 15 -0.34 -15.41 5.73
C GLY A 15 -1.65 -15.22 6.50
N ASP A 16 -1.67 -14.46 7.60
CA ASP A 16 -2.90 -14.22 8.37
C ASP A 16 -3.97 -13.52 7.54
N LEU A 17 -5.22 -13.91 7.76
CA LEU A 17 -6.39 -13.43 7.01
C LEU A 17 -7.23 -12.48 7.86
N PHE A 18 -7.69 -11.42 7.23
CA PHE A 18 -8.60 -10.42 7.79
C PHE A 18 -9.81 -10.28 6.86
N HIS A 19 -11.01 -10.28 7.43
CA HIS A 19 -12.28 -10.33 6.73
C HIS A 19 -12.72 -8.98 6.17
N SER A 20 -12.25 -7.86 6.73
CA SER A 20 -12.70 -6.55 6.28
C SER A 20 -11.74 -5.40 6.55
N ARG A 21 -11.94 -4.28 5.84
CA ARG A 21 -11.28 -2.99 6.13
C ARG A 21 -11.64 -2.45 7.51
N LEU A 22 -12.80 -2.81 8.05
CA LEU A 22 -13.21 -2.43 9.41
C LEU A 22 -12.41 -3.21 10.45
N GLU A 23 -12.26 -4.52 10.26
CA GLU A 23 -11.42 -5.36 11.13
C GLU A 23 -9.97 -4.87 11.16
N LEU A 24 -9.37 -4.64 9.99
CA LEU A 24 -8.02 -4.07 9.91
C LEU A 24 -7.89 -2.71 10.64
N SER A 25 -8.94 -1.90 10.60
CA SER A 25 -8.99 -0.60 11.27
C SER A 25 -9.08 -0.75 12.79
N LEU A 26 -9.97 -1.61 13.28
CA LEU A 26 -10.19 -1.87 14.70
C LEU A 26 -8.98 -2.53 15.36
N LEU A 27 -8.27 -3.41 14.65
CA LEU A 27 -7.05 -4.05 15.12
C LEU A 27 -5.79 -3.18 14.94
N GLY A 28 -5.92 -1.99 14.35
CA GLY A 28 -4.79 -1.08 14.10
C GLY A 28 -3.85 -1.49 12.95
N GLN A 29 -4.11 -2.63 12.30
CA GLN A 29 -3.33 -3.18 11.19
C GLN A 29 -3.24 -2.21 10.00
N HIS A 30 -4.39 -1.66 9.59
CA HIS A 30 -4.53 -0.64 8.54
C HIS A 30 -5.70 0.29 8.89
N ARG A 31 -5.40 1.44 9.50
CA ARG A 31 -6.41 2.34 10.10
C ARG A 31 -7.44 2.90 9.11
N PRO A 32 -7.10 3.32 7.88
CA PRO A 32 -8.07 3.86 6.94
C PRO A 32 -9.09 2.81 6.49
N ARG A 33 -10.38 3.17 6.52
CA ARG A 33 -11.45 2.27 6.05
C ARG A 33 -11.63 2.23 4.54
N ARG A 34 -11.12 3.23 3.81
CA ARG A 34 -11.22 3.34 2.34
C ARG A 34 -9.86 3.47 1.65
N ALA A 35 -9.03 4.43 2.08
CA ALA A 35 -7.77 4.74 1.39
C ALA A 35 -6.79 3.55 1.35
N GLY A 36 -6.19 3.28 0.20
CA GLY A 36 -5.22 2.19 0.02
C GLY A 36 -3.96 2.33 0.88
N VAL A 37 -3.60 3.55 1.28
CA VAL A 37 -2.38 3.87 2.03
C VAL A 37 -2.71 4.46 3.40
N CYS A 38 -2.15 3.87 4.46
CA CYS A 38 -2.14 4.43 5.81
C CYS A 38 -0.81 5.13 6.03
N ALA A 39 -0.81 6.47 6.03
CA ALA A 39 0.43 7.22 6.04
C ALA A 39 0.27 8.65 6.56
N THR A 40 1.41 9.23 6.93
CA THR A 40 1.55 10.68 7.16
C THR A 40 2.75 11.20 6.38
N ALA A 41 2.65 12.39 5.80
CA ALA A 41 3.77 12.98 5.05
C ALA A 41 5.03 13.17 5.89
N ALA A 42 4.90 13.32 7.21
CA ALA A 42 6.03 13.50 8.13
C ALA A 42 6.78 12.19 8.44
N HIS A 43 6.08 11.05 8.54
CA HIS A 43 6.69 9.80 9.03
C HIS A 43 6.81 8.70 7.98
N GLY A 44 6.04 8.78 6.88
CA GLY A 44 5.94 7.74 5.88
C GLY A 44 4.65 6.92 5.98
N ALA A 45 4.62 5.80 5.25
CA ALA A 45 3.54 4.84 5.20
C ALA A 45 3.76 3.72 6.21
N GLU A 46 2.71 3.40 6.95
CA GLU A 46 2.69 2.33 7.95
C GLU A 46 2.17 1.03 7.35
N SER A 47 1.18 1.15 6.45
CA SER A 47 0.57 0.02 5.77
C SER A 47 -0.05 0.42 4.43
N ILE A 48 -0.09 -0.53 3.50
CA ILE A 48 -0.77 -0.39 2.20
C ILE A 48 -1.65 -1.61 1.91
N ILE A 49 -2.58 -1.40 0.96
CA ILE A 49 -3.50 -2.42 0.47
C ILE A 49 -3.23 -2.61 -1.03
N LEU A 50 -2.85 -3.83 -1.41
CA LEU A 50 -2.81 -4.33 -2.78
C LEU A 50 -4.17 -4.94 -3.12
N ALA A 51 -4.98 -4.23 -3.89
CA ALA A 51 -6.32 -4.68 -4.23
C ALA A 51 -6.57 -4.83 -5.73
N ASP A 52 -5.54 -4.73 -6.58
CA ASP A 52 -5.67 -4.78 -8.03
C ASP A 52 -6.73 -3.77 -8.54
N GLN A 53 -6.64 -2.54 -7.99
CA GLN A 53 -7.56 -1.46 -8.32
C GLN A 53 -6.92 -0.45 -9.25
N TYR A 54 -5.61 -0.46 -9.43
CA TYR A 54 -4.91 0.47 -10.31
C TYR A 54 -4.34 -0.33 -11.48
N GLU A 55 -4.62 0.13 -12.69
CA GLU A 55 -4.10 -0.52 -13.90
C GLU A 55 -2.57 -0.56 -13.94
N ASP A 56 -1.89 0.38 -13.27
CA ASP A 56 -0.43 0.50 -13.20
C ASP A 56 0.23 -0.30 -12.06
N ASP A 57 -0.56 -1.03 -11.26
CA ASP A 57 0.01 -2.00 -10.31
C ASP A 57 0.64 -3.16 -11.11
N GLU A 58 1.87 -3.53 -10.78
CA GLU A 58 2.57 -4.66 -11.40
C GLU A 58 3.20 -5.53 -10.30
N ILE A 59 2.81 -6.80 -10.25
CA ILE A 59 3.23 -7.75 -9.22
C ILE A 59 4.19 -8.75 -9.85
N TYR A 60 5.38 -8.89 -9.25
CA TYR A 60 6.39 -9.89 -9.60
C TYR A 60 6.58 -10.86 -8.43
N ASP A 61 7.43 -11.86 -8.60
CA ASP A 61 7.64 -12.91 -7.59
C ASP A 61 8.29 -12.36 -6.30
N ASP A 62 9.24 -11.43 -6.43
CA ASP A 62 10.07 -10.91 -5.34
C ASP A 62 9.89 -9.41 -5.07
N TYR A 63 9.16 -8.69 -5.94
CA TYR A 63 8.84 -7.27 -5.74
C TYR A 63 7.50 -6.89 -6.39
N PHE A 64 7.01 -5.69 -6.11
CA PHE A 64 5.92 -5.11 -6.89
C PHE A 64 6.09 -3.60 -7.07
N TRP A 65 5.47 -3.08 -8.12
CA TRP A 65 5.26 -1.65 -8.33
C TRP A 65 3.84 -1.29 -7.91
N TYR A 66 3.74 -0.36 -6.97
CA TYR A 66 2.50 0.18 -6.43
C TYR A 66 2.18 1.54 -7.05
N ALA A 67 1.02 1.68 -7.66
CA ALA A 67 0.55 2.95 -8.19
C ALA A 67 0.20 3.93 -7.06
N GLY A 68 0.63 5.17 -7.23
CA GLY A 68 0.28 6.29 -6.36
C GLY A 68 -1.21 6.60 -6.40
N HIS A 69 -1.64 7.47 -5.49
CA HIS A 69 -3.03 7.88 -5.40
C HIS A 69 -3.27 9.20 -6.14
N GLY A 70 -4.38 9.28 -6.88
CA GLY A 70 -4.88 10.52 -7.48
C GLY A 70 -5.15 10.40 -8.97
N GLY A 71 -5.76 11.43 -9.55
CA GLY A 71 -6.04 11.53 -11.00
C GLY A 71 -6.99 10.47 -11.55
N ARG A 72 -7.85 9.90 -10.70
CA ARG A 72 -8.82 8.86 -11.07
C ARG A 72 -10.23 9.37 -10.99
N ASP A 73 -11.04 8.93 -11.94
CA ASP A 73 -12.49 9.11 -11.91
C ASP A 73 -13.10 8.29 -10.75
N ALA A 74 -14.05 8.88 -10.03
CA ALA A 74 -14.58 8.28 -8.80
C ALA A 74 -15.52 7.09 -9.06
N ASP A 75 -16.16 7.07 -10.23
CA ASP A 75 -17.19 6.08 -10.57
C ASP A 75 -16.58 4.87 -11.28
N THR A 76 -15.70 5.12 -12.25
CA THR A 76 -15.03 4.08 -13.04
C THR A 76 -13.72 3.62 -12.41
N GLY A 77 -13.06 4.48 -11.63
CA GLY A 77 -11.72 4.25 -11.16
C GLY A 77 -10.66 4.32 -12.27
N HIS A 78 -10.97 4.76 -13.49
CA HIS A 78 -9.92 4.89 -14.51
C HIS A 78 -9.07 6.15 -14.27
N GLN A 79 -7.82 6.12 -14.72
CA GLN A 79 -6.95 7.30 -14.69
C GLN A 79 -7.45 8.31 -15.75
N VAL A 80 -7.71 9.55 -15.34
CA VAL A 80 -8.29 10.62 -16.18
C VAL A 80 -7.49 11.92 -16.15
N SER A 81 -6.46 12.00 -15.31
CA SER A 81 -5.52 13.11 -15.27
C SER A 81 -4.17 12.66 -14.70
N ASP A 82 -3.17 13.51 -14.82
CA ASP A 82 -1.88 13.30 -14.15
C ASP A 82 -2.06 13.24 -12.62
N GLN A 83 -1.25 12.40 -11.98
CA GLN A 83 -1.14 12.36 -10.54
C GLN A 83 -0.29 13.50 -10.02
N GLU A 84 -0.72 14.07 -8.90
CA GLU A 84 0.00 15.10 -8.17
C GLU A 84 0.77 14.52 -6.98
N LEU A 85 1.76 15.26 -6.49
CA LEU A 85 2.50 14.91 -5.27
C LEU A 85 1.70 15.24 -4.00
N THR A 86 0.57 14.58 -3.84
CA THR A 86 -0.31 14.67 -2.68
C THR A 86 0.34 14.15 -1.40
N SER A 87 -0.30 14.36 -0.25
CA SER A 87 0.22 13.91 1.05
C SER A 87 0.49 12.40 1.14
N ARG A 88 -0.29 11.56 0.43
CA ARG A 88 -0.10 10.11 0.39
C ARG A 88 1.12 9.71 -0.45
N ASN A 89 1.24 10.28 -1.64
CA ASN A 89 2.38 10.02 -2.53
C ASN A 89 3.68 10.52 -1.90
N ARG A 90 3.64 11.70 -1.25
CA ARG A 90 4.77 12.23 -0.47
C ARG A 90 5.14 11.33 0.71
N ALA A 91 4.19 10.69 1.35
CA ALA A 91 4.49 9.75 2.43
C ALA A 91 5.15 8.46 1.92
N LEU A 92 4.83 7.99 0.71
CA LEU A 92 5.55 6.87 0.10
C LEU A 92 6.98 7.25 -0.29
N LEU A 93 7.21 8.47 -0.81
CA LEU A 93 8.57 9.02 -0.97
C LEU A 93 9.32 9.06 0.36
N ARG A 94 8.68 9.56 1.42
CA ARG A 94 9.27 9.55 2.77
C ARG A 94 9.59 8.14 3.28
N SER A 95 8.81 7.14 2.88
CA SER A 95 9.08 5.73 3.23
C SER A 95 10.34 5.22 2.53
N GLN A 96 10.56 5.63 1.28
CA GLN A 96 11.81 5.37 0.56
C GLN A 96 13.01 6.02 1.27
N GLU A 97 12.89 7.29 1.63
CA GLU A 97 13.96 8.04 2.32
C GLU A 97 14.33 7.42 3.68
N THR A 98 13.33 6.94 4.43
CA THR A 98 13.54 6.45 5.79
C THR A 98 13.82 4.95 5.85
N GLY A 99 13.55 4.20 4.79
CA GLY A 99 13.71 2.74 4.74
C GLY A 99 12.83 1.98 5.74
N ARG A 100 11.81 2.63 6.32
CA ARG A 100 10.97 2.02 7.36
C ARG A 100 10.07 0.93 6.77
N PRO A 101 9.77 -0.12 7.56
CA PRO A 101 8.91 -1.20 7.09
C PRO A 101 7.46 -0.74 6.94
N VAL A 102 6.84 -1.17 5.84
CA VAL A 102 5.45 -0.96 5.45
C VAL A 102 4.74 -2.32 5.50
N ARG A 103 3.65 -2.43 6.27
CA ARG A 103 2.81 -3.64 6.22
C ARG A 103 2.05 -3.71 4.90
N VAL A 104 2.05 -4.85 4.25
CA VAL A 104 1.31 -5.04 2.98
C VAL A 104 0.15 -6.00 3.21
N PHE A 105 -1.05 -5.59 2.78
CA PHE A 105 -2.24 -6.43 2.80
C PHE A 105 -2.74 -6.64 1.38
N ARG A 106 -2.84 -7.89 0.92
CA ARG A 106 -3.35 -8.23 -0.40
C ARG A 106 -4.79 -8.67 -0.32
N ARG A 107 -5.65 -8.07 -1.15
CA ARG A 107 -7.01 -8.57 -1.38
C ARG A 107 -6.91 -9.88 -2.15
N ILE A 108 -7.53 -10.93 -1.61
CA ILE A 108 -7.61 -12.25 -2.23
C ILE A 108 -9.08 -12.67 -2.32
N ASP A 109 -9.43 -13.41 -3.35
CA ASP A 109 -10.75 -14.03 -3.47
C ASP A 109 -10.91 -15.10 -2.38
N ALA A 110 -12.10 -15.18 -1.77
CA ALA A 110 -12.30 -15.99 -0.57
C ALA A 110 -13.72 -16.58 -0.49
N ALA A 111 -14.05 -17.54 -1.36
CA ALA A 111 -15.35 -18.17 -1.37
C ALA A 111 -15.71 -18.81 0.00
N PRO A 112 -16.92 -18.60 0.55
CA PRO A 112 -18.10 -18.00 -0.09
C PRO A 112 -18.18 -16.46 -0.02
N ALA A 113 -17.26 -15.79 0.68
CA ALA A 113 -17.16 -14.34 0.67
C ALA A 113 -16.58 -13.84 -0.67
N PRO A 114 -16.81 -12.57 -1.06
CA PRO A 114 -16.20 -12.03 -2.27
C PRO A 114 -14.68 -11.90 -2.14
N TRP A 115 -14.18 -11.52 -0.96
CA TRP A 115 -12.75 -11.35 -0.71
C TRP A 115 -12.40 -11.31 0.78
N GLN A 116 -11.11 -11.51 1.06
CA GLN A 116 -10.43 -11.27 2.33
C GLN A 116 -9.12 -10.50 2.09
N PHE A 117 -8.47 -10.05 3.16
CA PHE A 117 -7.16 -9.42 3.13
C PHE A 117 -6.14 -10.36 3.78
N ARG A 118 -5.18 -10.83 3.00
CA ARG A 118 -4.02 -11.57 3.51
C ARG A 118 -2.92 -10.61 3.87
N TYR A 119 -2.33 -10.75 5.05
CA TYR A 119 -1.13 -10.02 5.42
C TYR A 119 0.09 -10.62 4.71
N GLU A 120 0.77 -9.85 3.87
CA GLU A 120 1.94 -10.25 3.08
C GLU A 120 3.26 -9.95 3.80
N GLY A 121 3.20 -9.56 5.08
CA GLY A 121 4.38 -9.21 5.87
C GLY A 121 4.85 -7.77 5.70
N LEU A 122 6.11 -7.55 6.06
CA LEU A 122 6.76 -6.24 5.99
C LEU A 122 7.52 -6.09 4.68
N TRP A 123 7.40 -4.90 4.10
CA TRP A 123 8.02 -4.50 2.85
C TRP A 123 8.69 -3.14 3.03
N ARG A 124 9.55 -2.74 2.10
CA ARG A 124 10.15 -1.40 2.07
C ARG A 124 10.02 -0.80 0.69
N VAL A 125 9.81 0.51 0.63
CA VAL A 125 9.88 1.25 -0.63
C VAL A 125 11.34 1.45 -0.98
N VAL A 126 11.76 0.99 -2.16
CA VAL A 126 13.18 1.01 -2.59
C VAL A 126 13.43 1.96 -3.76
N ALA A 127 12.39 2.27 -4.54
CA ALA A 127 12.49 3.19 -5.67
C ALA A 127 11.13 3.81 -5.97
N HIS A 128 11.13 4.92 -6.72
CA HIS A 128 9.93 5.50 -7.30
C HIS A 128 10.21 6.02 -8.71
N THR A 129 9.15 6.12 -9.50
CA THR A 129 9.13 6.83 -10.78
C THR A 129 7.94 7.77 -10.82
N TYR A 130 8.04 8.79 -11.67
CA TYR A 130 6.92 9.60 -12.12
C TYR A 130 7.00 9.67 -13.64
N GLY A 131 6.04 9.06 -14.32
CA GLY A 131 6.09 8.86 -15.76
C GLY A 131 4.76 8.37 -16.31
N PRO A 132 4.63 8.24 -17.64
CA PRO A 132 3.38 7.85 -18.27
C PRO A 132 2.97 6.44 -17.83
N GLY A 133 1.75 6.33 -17.30
CA GLY A 133 1.07 5.06 -17.02
C GLY A 133 0.38 4.49 -18.26
N LYS A 134 -0.39 3.40 -18.07
CA LYS A 134 -1.04 2.68 -19.18
C LYS A 134 -2.07 3.53 -19.93
N SER A 135 -2.77 4.43 -19.24
CA SER A 135 -3.69 5.41 -19.86
C SER A 135 -2.99 6.67 -20.42
N GLY A 136 -1.66 6.75 -20.38
CA GLY A 136 -0.88 7.88 -20.92
C GLY A 136 -0.73 9.10 -20.00
N PHE A 137 -1.44 9.13 -18.86
CA PHE A 137 -1.27 10.14 -17.82
C PHE A 137 -0.05 9.86 -16.95
N GLN A 138 0.51 10.90 -16.34
CA GLN A 138 1.64 10.76 -15.43
C GLN A 138 1.20 10.13 -14.11
N VAL A 139 1.86 9.05 -13.71
CA VAL A 139 1.55 8.27 -12.51
C VAL A 139 2.80 8.13 -11.66
N TYR A 140 2.65 8.31 -10.34
CA TYR A 140 3.71 7.92 -9.42
C TYR A 140 3.67 6.40 -9.27
N ARG A 141 4.81 5.72 -9.42
CA ARG A 141 4.93 4.29 -9.12
C ARG A 141 6.01 4.08 -8.09
N PHE A 142 5.77 3.20 -7.13
CA PHE A 142 6.69 2.92 -6.02
C PHE A 142 7.06 1.44 -6.06
N ARG A 143 8.36 1.12 -6.12
CA ARG A 143 8.82 -0.26 -6.03
C ARG A 143 8.93 -0.65 -4.57
N LEU A 144 8.29 -1.75 -4.20
CA LEU A 144 8.44 -2.35 -2.88
C LEU A 144 9.08 -3.72 -2.97
N GLU A 145 9.95 -4.02 -2.01
CA GLU A 145 10.61 -5.31 -1.83
C GLU A 145 10.39 -5.83 -0.40
N PRO A 146 10.44 -7.16 -0.16
CA PRO A 146 10.35 -7.74 1.17
C PRO A 146 11.36 -7.11 2.14
N PHE A 147 10.90 -6.78 3.34
CA PHE A 147 11.74 -6.24 4.40
C PHE A 147 12.22 -7.37 5.29
N ASN A 148 13.38 -7.92 4.94
CA ASN A 148 14.06 -8.89 5.79
C ASN A 148 14.77 -8.12 6.91
N GLN A 149 14.29 -8.25 8.14
CA GLN A 149 15.08 -7.86 9.30
C GLN A 149 16.30 -8.79 9.34
N ALA A 150 17.50 -8.25 9.14
CA ALA A 150 18.70 -8.99 9.49
C ALA A 150 18.56 -9.39 10.96
N ILE A 151 18.70 -10.69 11.23
CA ILE A 151 18.79 -11.20 12.60
C ILE A 151 20.09 -10.62 13.15
N SER A 152 19.99 -9.55 13.93
CA SER A 152 21.08 -9.03 14.76
C SER A 152 21.22 -9.86 16.02
#